data_AF-A0A8R7PDW5-F1
#
_entry.id   AF-A0A8R7PDW5-F1
#
_cell.length_a   1.000
_cell.length_b   1.000
_cell.length_c   1.000
_cell.angle_alpha   90.00
_cell.angle_beta   90.00
_cell.angle_gamma   90.00
#
_symmetry.space_group_name_H-M   'P 1'
#
loop_
_entity.id
_entity.type
_entity.pdbx_description
1 polymer ?
#
loop_
_entity_poly.entity_id
_entity_poly.type
_entity_poly.pdbx_seq_one_letter_code
_entity_poly.pdbx_strand_id
1 'polypeptide(L)'
;MDSANLALTSSSGQLLWESFDYPTDFLLPGAKFGWNKVTRLNRRVISKKCTVDPGLSSYSIELETNGNGIVLKHRKSSLGYQVVYAPETSTILKLLPRIQKFLQLDPRAKGSIVPLYVNTREEEYYMYTSSNESSYSFVSLDISSQIQLNIWLEAE
;
A
#
# COMPACT_ATOMS: atom_id res chain seq x y z
N MET A 1 18.82 8.41 2.90
CA MET A 1 18.58 7.14 3.63
C MET A 1 18.15 6.09 2.60
N ASP A 2 18.67 4.86 2.67
CA ASP A 2 18.29 3.79 1.73
C ASP A 2 16.79 3.49 1.86
N SER A 3 16.09 3.33 0.75
CA SER A 3 14.62 3.18 0.69
C SER A 3 14.08 1.88 1.31
N ALA A 4 14.93 1.06 1.93
CA ALA A 4 14.66 -0.30 2.40
C ALA A 4 14.14 -1.25 1.32
N ASN A 5 14.23 -0.86 0.04
CA ASN A 5 13.95 -1.72 -1.08
C ASN A 5 15.16 -2.62 -1.36
N LEU A 6 14.96 -3.93 -1.28
CA LEU A 6 15.99 -4.90 -1.64
C LEU A 6 15.82 -5.21 -3.13
N ALA A 7 16.79 -4.80 -3.94
CA ALA A 7 16.74 -4.97 -5.39
C ALA A 7 17.86 -5.92 -5.88
N LEU A 8 17.49 -6.86 -6.75
CA LEU A 8 18.42 -7.68 -7.51
C LEU A 8 18.56 -7.10 -8.91
N THR A 9 19.79 -6.77 -9.29
CA THR A 9 20.11 -6.23 -10.61
C THR A 9 21.08 -7.15 -11.34
N SER A 10 20.97 -7.20 -12.66
CA SER A 10 21.95 -7.88 -13.52
C SER A 10 23.25 -7.07 -13.62
N SER A 11 24.28 -7.67 -14.19
CA SER A 11 25.55 -6.97 -14.47
C SER A 11 25.42 -5.78 -15.42
N SER A 12 24.36 -5.75 -16.26
CA SER A 12 24.03 -4.62 -17.12
C SER A 12 23.17 -3.54 -16.43
N GLY A 13 22.87 -3.70 -15.14
CA GLY A 13 22.06 -2.76 -14.37
C GLY A 13 20.54 -2.92 -14.53
N GLN A 14 20.08 -3.91 -15.31
CA GLN A 14 18.65 -4.20 -15.42
C GLN A 14 18.11 -4.74 -14.09
N LEU A 15 17.02 -4.16 -13.60
CA LEU A 15 16.27 -4.67 -12.44
C LEU A 15 15.63 -6.02 -12.78
N LEU A 16 15.95 -7.04 -11.98
CA LEU A 16 15.45 -8.41 -12.14
C LEU A 16 14.36 -8.73 -11.10
N TRP A 17 14.48 -8.19 -9.89
CA TRP A 17 13.56 -8.41 -8.79
C TRP A 17 13.69 -7.29 -7.75
N GLU A 18 12.60 -6.93 -7.08
CA GLU A 18 12.63 -6.01 -5.93
C GLU A 18 11.66 -6.45 -4.83
N SER A 19 11.99 -6.16 -3.57
CA SER A 19 11.12 -6.51 -2.44
C SER A 19 9.81 -5.71 -2.45
N PHE A 20 9.82 -4.50 -3.01
CA PHE A 20 8.64 -3.65 -3.12
C PHE A 20 7.55 -4.22 -4.03
N ASP A 21 7.90 -5.15 -4.93
CA ASP A 21 6.94 -5.88 -5.75
C ASP A 21 6.18 -6.97 -4.95
N TYR A 22 6.67 -7.33 -3.76
CA TYR A 22 6.14 -8.42 -2.92
C TYR A 22 5.98 -7.98 -1.45
N PRO A 23 5.15 -6.97 -1.15
CA PRO A 23 4.95 -6.52 0.22
C PRO A 23 4.26 -7.59 1.08
N THR A 24 4.57 -7.60 2.38
CA THR A 24 3.90 -8.45 3.37
C THR A 24 2.68 -7.74 3.94
N ASP A 25 2.73 -7.33 5.20
CA ASP A 25 1.68 -6.66 5.96
C ASP A 25 1.88 -5.13 6.02
N PHE A 26 2.93 -4.60 5.41
CA PHE A 26 3.20 -3.16 5.41
C PHE A 26 3.73 -2.65 4.06
N LEU A 27 3.60 -1.34 3.87
CA LEU A 27 4.09 -0.57 2.74
C LEU A 27 4.91 0.62 3.22
N LEU A 28 6.13 0.71 2.73
CA LEU A 28 7.07 1.80 3.01
C LEU A 28 6.92 2.96 2.02
N PRO A 29 7.46 4.15 2.32
CA PRO A 29 7.45 5.26 1.38
C PRO A 29 8.11 4.85 0.06
N GLY A 30 7.48 5.18 -1.06
CA GLY A 30 7.93 4.79 -2.40
C GLY A 30 7.48 3.39 -2.86
N ALA A 31 6.97 2.54 -1.97
CA ALA A 31 6.39 1.25 -2.37
C ALA A 31 5.03 1.45 -3.04
N LYS A 32 4.78 0.70 -4.12
CA LYS A 32 3.55 0.78 -4.91
C LYS A 32 2.54 -0.25 -4.42
N PHE A 33 1.31 0.18 -4.17
CA PHE A 33 0.16 -0.68 -3.93
C PHE A 33 -0.78 -0.66 -5.15
N GLY A 34 -0.87 -1.77 -5.87
CA GLY A 34 -1.66 -1.88 -7.10
C GLY A 34 -0.96 -2.61 -8.23
N TRP A 35 -1.37 -2.33 -9.46
CA TRP A 35 -1.04 -3.12 -10.65
C TRP A 35 0.17 -2.60 -11.41
N ASN A 36 1.01 -3.54 -11.83
CA ASN A 36 1.74 -3.44 -13.07
C ASN A 36 0.93 -4.15 -14.17
N LYS A 37 0.37 -3.38 -15.11
CA LYS A 37 -0.51 -3.86 -16.19
C LYS A 37 0.27 -4.59 -17.28
N VAL A 38 1.57 -4.34 -17.40
CA VAL A 38 2.48 -4.99 -18.35
C VAL A 38 2.82 -6.40 -17.87
N THR A 39 3.31 -6.52 -16.62
CA THR A 39 3.71 -7.83 -16.04
C THR A 39 2.55 -8.60 -15.42
N ARG A 40 1.38 -7.96 -15.29
CA ARG A 40 0.19 -8.49 -14.58
C ARG A 40 0.42 -8.73 -13.08
N LEU A 41 1.46 -8.15 -12.49
CA LEU A 41 1.69 -8.20 -11.06
C LEU A 41 0.73 -7.26 -10.32
N ASN A 42 0.02 -7.79 -9.31
CA ASN A 42 -0.75 -6.98 -8.37
C ASN A 42 -0.03 -6.96 -7.01
N ARG A 43 0.51 -5.80 -6.65
CA ARG A 43 1.19 -5.54 -5.38
C ARG A 43 0.14 -5.38 -4.30
N ARG A 44 -0.15 -6.49 -3.62
CA ARG A 44 -1.16 -6.60 -2.57
C ARG A 44 -0.54 -6.72 -1.19
N VAL A 45 -1.25 -6.23 -0.18
CA VAL A 45 -0.84 -6.36 1.23
C VAL A 45 -1.62 -7.51 1.85
N ILE A 46 -0.94 -8.36 2.59
CA ILE A 46 -1.51 -9.53 3.25
C ILE A 46 -1.33 -9.37 4.76
N SER A 47 -2.40 -9.50 5.54
CA SER A 47 -2.29 -9.31 6.98
C SER A 47 -1.50 -10.44 7.63
N LYS A 48 -0.93 -10.15 8.80
CA LYS A 48 -0.29 -11.17 9.65
C LYS A 48 -1.33 -12.12 10.24
N LYS A 49 -0.93 -13.36 10.47
CA LYS A 49 -1.77 -14.39 11.09
C LYS A 49 -2.08 -14.05 12.55
N CYS A 50 -1.09 -13.59 13.31
CA CYS A 50 -1.32 -12.96 14.61
C CYS A 50 -0.13 -12.05 14.99
N THR A 51 -0.15 -11.49 16.20
CA THR A 51 0.93 -10.62 16.69
C THR A 51 2.25 -11.35 16.91
N VAL A 52 2.21 -12.66 17.16
CA VAL A 52 3.40 -13.49 17.44
C VAL A 52 3.87 -14.26 16.19
N ASP A 53 2.94 -14.60 15.30
CA ASP A 53 3.21 -15.34 14.06
C ASP A 53 3.13 -14.36 12.86
N PRO A 54 4.28 -13.92 12.31
CA PRO A 54 4.31 -13.02 11.15
C PRO A 54 3.92 -13.73 9.85
N GLY A 55 3.58 -15.02 9.90
CA GLY A 55 3.07 -15.76 8.76
C GLY A 55 1.84 -15.09 8.14
N LEU A 56 1.64 -15.34 6.85
CA LEU A 56 0.54 -14.76 6.08
C LEU A 56 -0.80 -15.28 6.57
N SER A 57 -1.74 -14.37 6.83
CA SER A 57 -3.11 -14.71 7.17
C SER A 57 -3.91 -15.12 5.92
N SER A 58 -5.21 -15.38 6.12
CA SER A 58 -6.15 -15.61 5.03
C SER A 58 -6.70 -14.31 4.43
N TYR A 59 -6.33 -13.12 4.90
CA TYR A 59 -6.87 -11.84 4.43
C TYR A 59 -5.82 -11.02 3.70
N SER A 60 -6.23 -10.43 2.58
CA SER A 60 -5.40 -9.52 1.80
C SER A 60 -6.21 -8.34 1.29
N ILE A 61 -5.57 -7.19 1.16
CA ILE A 61 -6.14 -6.03 0.51
C ILE A 61 -5.46 -5.85 -0.85
N GLU A 62 -6.25 -5.61 -1.89
CA GLU A 62 -5.77 -5.49 -3.26
C GLU A 62 -6.50 -4.37 -3.99
N LEU A 63 -5.88 -3.79 -5.02
CA LEU A 63 -6.57 -2.94 -5.97
C LEU A 63 -7.28 -3.84 -7.00
N GLU A 64 -8.57 -3.65 -7.24
CA GLU A 64 -9.30 -4.41 -8.27
C GLU A 64 -9.13 -3.76 -9.65
N THR A 65 -8.98 -4.60 -10.68
CA THR A 65 -8.87 -4.14 -12.08
C THR A 65 -10.16 -3.44 -12.53
N ASN A 66 -10.01 -2.43 -13.40
CA ASN A 66 -11.10 -1.65 -14.00
C ASN A 66 -11.72 -0.57 -13.09
N GLY A 67 -11.01 -0.12 -12.05
CA GLY A 67 -11.42 1.03 -11.26
C GLY A 67 -12.49 0.73 -10.20
N ASN A 68 -12.72 -0.55 -9.90
CA ASN A 68 -13.62 -1.00 -8.83
C ASN A 68 -13.06 -0.80 -7.42
N GLY A 69 -11.92 -0.11 -7.27
CA GLY A 69 -11.42 0.30 -5.96
C GLY A 69 -10.61 -0.76 -5.21
N ILE A 70 -10.50 -0.56 -3.90
CA ILE A 70 -9.74 -1.42 -2.99
C ILE A 70 -10.66 -2.51 -2.47
N VAL A 71 -10.23 -3.77 -2.56
CA VAL A 71 -11.01 -4.94 -2.13
C VAL A 71 -10.27 -5.73 -1.05
N LEU A 72 -11.02 -6.18 -0.05
CA LEU A 72 -10.57 -7.17 0.93
C LEU A 72 -10.88 -8.57 0.38
N LYS A 73 -9.89 -9.46 0.32
CA LYS A 73 -10.04 -10.82 -0.15
C LYS A 73 -9.71 -11.83 0.94
N HIS A 74 -10.47 -12.92 0.96
CA HIS A 74 -10.21 -14.07 1.81
C HIS A 74 -9.65 -15.24 0.98
N ARG A 75 -8.47 -15.74 1.35
CA ARG A 75 -7.66 -16.73 0.61
C ARG A 75 -8.37 -18.07 0.36
N LYS A 76 -9.34 -18.45 1.19
CA LYS A 76 -10.06 -19.75 1.08
C LYS A 76 -11.41 -19.68 0.35
N SER A 77 -11.87 -18.52 -0.14
CA SER A 77 -13.20 -18.47 -0.78
C SER A 77 -13.13 -18.93 -2.25
N SER A 78 -13.46 -20.19 -2.50
CA SER A 78 -13.87 -20.68 -3.82
C SER A 78 -15.26 -20.18 -4.25
N LEU A 79 -15.93 -19.36 -3.44
CA LEU A 79 -17.38 -19.05 -3.55
C LEU A 79 -17.77 -17.57 -3.38
N GLY A 80 -16.83 -16.63 -3.48
CA GLY A 80 -17.16 -15.20 -3.52
C GLY A 80 -16.33 -14.36 -2.56
N TYR A 81 -15.73 -13.32 -3.11
CA TYR A 81 -14.98 -12.31 -2.36
C TYR A 81 -15.94 -11.51 -1.48
N GLN A 82 -15.60 -11.28 -0.22
CA GLN A 82 -16.32 -10.32 0.60
C GLN A 82 -15.80 -8.92 0.26
N VAL A 83 -16.41 -8.33 -0.77
CA VAL A 83 -16.05 -7.02 -1.29
C VAL A 83 -16.58 -5.94 -0.35
N VAL A 84 -15.68 -5.23 0.35
CA VAL A 84 -16.01 -3.93 0.95
C VAL A 84 -15.84 -2.89 -0.15
N TYR A 85 -16.91 -2.65 -0.93
CA TYR A 85 -16.93 -1.65 -2.02
C TYR A 85 -17.78 -0.44 -1.67
N ALA A 86 -17.39 0.71 -2.22
CA ALA A 86 -18.22 1.90 -2.37
C ALA A 86 -18.23 2.36 -3.85
N PRO A 87 -19.33 2.19 -4.59
CA PRO A 87 -19.56 2.81 -5.91
C PRO A 87 -19.86 4.32 -5.72
N GLU A 88 -19.58 5.29 -6.60
CA GLU A 88 -19.53 5.30 -8.06
C GLU A 88 -18.48 6.29 -8.62
N THR A 89 -18.02 5.96 -9.83
CA THR A 89 -17.31 6.75 -10.88
C THR A 89 -15.94 7.39 -10.62
N SER A 90 -15.37 7.27 -9.42
CA SER A 90 -13.90 7.27 -9.16
C SER A 90 -13.67 7.37 -7.64
N THR A 91 -14.09 6.35 -6.89
CA THR A 91 -13.94 6.32 -5.42
C THR A 91 -12.49 6.40 -4.99
N ILE A 92 -11.57 5.91 -5.82
CA ILE A 92 -10.13 5.98 -5.62
C ILE A 92 -9.63 7.43 -5.51
N LEU A 93 -10.00 8.29 -6.47
CA LEU A 93 -9.73 9.73 -6.39
C LEU A 93 -10.56 10.43 -5.31
N LYS A 94 -11.62 9.82 -4.75
CA LYS A 94 -12.33 10.36 -3.58
C LYS A 94 -11.63 10.01 -2.26
N LEU A 95 -10.86 8.91 -2.21
CA LEU A 95 -10.06 8.53 -1.04
C LEU A 95 -8.88 9.48 -0.84
N LEU A 96 -8.19 9.84 -1.93
CA LEU A 96 -6.98 10.66 -1.83
C LEU A 96 -7.23 12.03 -1.16
N PRO A 97 -8.25 12.83 -1.55
CA PRO A 97 -8.61 14.08 -0.88
C PRO A 97 -9.07 13.87 0.57
N ARG A 98 -9.70 12.73 0.90
CA ARG A 98 -10.09 12.41 2.28
C ARG A 98 -8.88 12.14 3.16
N ILE A 99 -7.92 11.35 2.67
CA ILE A 99 -6.65 11.09 3.36
C ILE A 99 -5.87 12.39 3.52
N GLN A 100 -5.74 13.19 2.45
CA GLN A 100 -5.05 14.48 2.52
C GLN A 100 -5.72 15.42 3.53
N LYS A 101 -7.05 15.50 3.54
CA LYS A 101 -7.79 16.30 4.53
C LYS A 101 -7.54 15.78 5.95
N PHE A 102 -7.58 14.46 6.17
CA PHE A 102 -7.28 13.86 7.47
C PHE A 102 -5.86 14.20 7.95
N LEU A 103 -4.85 14.09 7.08
CA LEU A 103 -3.46 14.45 7.39
C LEU A 103 -3.28 15.94 7.68
N GLN A 104 -4.10 16.82 7.10
CA GLN A 104 -4.07 18.26 7.39
C GLN A 104 -4.71 18.64 8.73
N LEU A 105 -5.56 17.77 9.30
CA LEU A 105 -6.23 18.03 10.58
C LEU A 105 -5.32 17.85 11.78
N ASP A 106 -4.28 17.01 11.70
CA ASP A 106 -3.26 16.87 12.73
C ASP A 106 -1.99 17.65 12.34
N PRO A 107 -1.67 18.78 12.99
CA PRO A 107 -0.47 19.55 12.71
C PRO A 107 0.84 18.76 12.80
N ARG A 108 0.86 17.66 13.58
CA ARG A 108 2.03 16.80 13.77
C ARG A 108 2.24 15.80 12.64
N ALA A 109 1.17 15.45 11.92
CA ALA A 109 1.22 14.58 10.74
C ALA A 109 1.34 15.38 9.44
N LYS A 110 1.13 16.70 9.51
CA LYS A 110 1.14 17.60 8.36
C LYS A 110 2.52 17.64 7.72
N GLY A 111 2.59 17.18 6.48
CA GLY A 111 3.87 17.12 5.74
C GLY A 111 4.76 15.95 6.13
N SER A 112 4.26 14.97 6.89
CA SER A 112 4.99 13.71 7.11
C SER A 112 4.81 12.75 5.94
N ILE A 113 3.63 12.76 5.29
CA ILE A 113 3.26 11.85 4.22
C ILE A 113 2.56 12.62 3.09
N VAL A 114 2.99 12.37 1.85
CA VAL A 114 2.35 12.88 0.64
C VAL A 114 1.77 11.70 -0.14
N PRO A 115 0.47 11.43 -0.02
CA PRO A 115 -0.14 10.32 -0.75
C PRO A 115 -0.33 10.71 -2.21
N LEU A 116 -0.16 9.74 -3.11
CA LEU A 116 -0.35 9.91 -4.55
C LEU A 116 -1.02 8.68 -5.17
N TYR A 117 -1.64 8.93 -6.31
CA TYR A 117 -2.28 7.91 -7.13
C TYR A 117 -1.87 8.11 -8.58
N VAL A 118 -1.51 7.02 -9.25
CA VAL A 118 -1.08 7.00 -10.65
C VAL A 118 -1.91 5.96 -11.38
N ASN A 119 -2.42 6.33 -12.56
CA ASN A 119 -3.08 5.40 -13.47
C ASN A 119 -2.67 5.71 -14.91
N THR A 120 -1.79 4.87 -15.45
CA THR A 120 -1.32 4.93 -16.83
C THR A 120 -1.72 3.66 -17.57
N ARG A 121 -1.32 3.54 -18.84
CA ARG A 121 -1.49 2.29 -19.60
C ARG A 121 -0.62 1.14 -19.05
N GLU A 122 0.45 1.46 -18.34
CA GLU A 122 1.44 0.50 -17.86
C GLU A 122 1.23 0.09 -16.41
N GLU A 123 0.81 1.01 -15.54
CA GLU A 123 0.61 0.74 -14.12
C GLU A 123 -0.58 1.51 -13.54
N GLU A 124 -1.14 1.01 -12.44
CA GLU A 124 -2.14 1.71 -11.64
C GLU A 124 -1.93 1.43 -10.17
N TYR A 125 -1.58 2.43 -9.38
CA TYR A 125 -1.20 2.22 -8.00
C TYR A 125 -1.42 3.44 -7.11
N TYR A 126 -1.53 3.16 -5.82
CA TYR A 126 -1.29 4.12 -4.75
C TYR A 126 0.15 4.02 -4.28
N MET A 127 0.69 5.16 -3.89
CA MET A 127 1.98 5.28 -3.24
C MET A 127 1.91 6.46 -2.29
N TYR A 128 2.92 6.60 -1.45
CA TYR A 128 3.16 7.85 -0.77
C TYR A 128 4.65 8.09 -0.65
N THR A 129 5.03 9.36 -0.54
CA THR A 129 6.40 9.75 -0.22
C THR A 129 6.44 10.35 1.18
N SER A 130 7.60 10.24 1.83
CA SER A 130 7.89 11.02 3.03
C SER A 130 8.54 12.34 2.60
N SER A 131 8.06 13.46 3.14
CA SER A 131 8.70 14.77 2.94
C SER A 131 9.66 15.16 4.07
N ASN A 132 9.66 14.42 5.18
CA ASN A 132 10.59 14.61 6.28
C ASN A 132 11.48 13.37 6.42
N GLU A 133 12.79 13.53 6.23
CA GLU A 133 13.75 12.43 6.43
C GLU A 133 13.91 12.03 7.91
N SER A 134 13.49 12.89 8.83
CA SER A 134 13.60 12.68 10.29
C SER A 134 12.39 11.97 10.91
N SER A 135 11.36 11.65 10.11
CA SER A 135 10.16 10.96 10.60
C SER A 135 9.96 9.64 9.86
N TYR A 136 9.86 8.55 10.63
CA TYR A 136 9.57 7.24 10.06
C TYR A 136 8.05 7.07 9.90
N SER A 137 7.61 6.70 8.71
CA SER A 137 6.19 6.41 8.45
C SER A 137 6.03 5.13 7.64
N PHE A 138 4.97 4.39 7.96
CA PHE A 138 4.57 3.22 7.20
C PHE A 138 3.07 2.97 7.27
N VAL A 139 2.52 2.42 6.20
CA VAL A 139 1.15 1.91 6.17
C VAL A 139 1.20 0.43 6.49
N SER A 140 0.35 -0.05 7.40
CA SER A 140 0.26 -1.48 7.74
C SER A 140 -1.17 -1.98 7.66
N LEU A 141 -1.30 -3.29 7.47
CA LEU A 141 -2.54 -4.03 7.57
C LEU A 141 -2.51 -4.88 8.84
N ASP A 142 -3.34 -4.53 9.82
CA ASP A 142 -3.35 -5.24 11.09
C ASP A 142 -3.99 -6.64 10.99
N ILE A 143 -3.91 -7.40 12.08
CA ILE A 143 -4.45 -8.77 12.16
C ILE A 143 -5.99 -8.82 12.00
N SER A 144 -6.67 -7.70 12.21
CA SER A 144 -8.11 -7.53 12.00
C SER A 144 -8.47 -7.02 10.60
N SER A 145 -7.47 -6.92 9.71
CA SER A 145 -7.59 -6.42 8.34
C SER A 145 -7.96 -4.93 8.25
N GLN A 146 -7.59 -4.13 9.25
CA GLN A 146 -7.71 -2.67 9.19
C GLN A 146 -6.42 -2.05 8.67
N ILE A 147 -6.56 -1.09 7.75
CA ILE A 147 -5.45 -0.28 7.26
C ILE A 147 -5.11 0.75 8.34
N GLN A 148 -3.85 0.76 8.76
CA GLN A 148 -3.32 1.68 9.75
C GLN A 148 -2.22 2.54 9.12
N LEU A 149 -2.20 3.81 9.51
CA LEU A 149 -1.10 4.71 9.18
C LEU A 149 -0.29 4.97 10.44
N ASN A 150 0.98 4.59 10.41
CA ASN A 150 1.90 4.73 11.52
C ASN A 150 2.88 5.86 11.22
N ILE A 151 3.00 6.80 12.15
CA ILE A 151 3.94 7.93 12.07
C ILE A 151 4.70 7.96 13.38
N TRP A 152 6.01 7.82 13.32
CA TRP A 152 6.90 8.00 14.46
C TRP A 152 7.41 9.44 14.47
N LEU A 153 7.18 10.13 15.59
CA LEU A 153 7.67 11.46 15.85
C LEU A 153 8.72 11.35 16.96
N GLU A 154 9.90 11.93 16.75
CA GLU A 154 10.85 12.08 17.85
C GLU A 154 10.23 13.02 18.90
N ALA A 155 10.33 12.64 20.16
CA ALA A 155 9.96 13.52 21.26
C ALA A 155 11.03 14.61 21.39
N GLU A 156 10.59 15.86 21.51
CA GLU A 156 11.44 17.00 21.86
C GLU A 156 12.07 16.84 23.26
#